data_AF-F7BNL9-F1
#
_entry.id   AF-F7BNL9-F1
#
_cell.length_a   1.000
_cell.length_b   1.000
_cell.length_c   1.000
_cell.angle_alpha   90.00
_cell.angle_beta   90.00
_cell.angle_gamma   90.00
#
_symmetry.space_group_name_H-M   'P 1'
#
loop_
_entity.id
_entity.type
_entity.pdbx_description
1 polymer ?
#
loop_
_entity_poly.entity_id
_entity_poly.type
_entity_poly.pdbx_seq_one_letter_code
_entity_poly.pdbx_strand_id
1 'polypeptide(L)'
;MEAGTEKDGNRETLLPRKRIPSPSGCSHSEEPRKPLCSHSGGSLIALGAKSQEDSSGSPEYPLTIRTKKLILHMDINNTILVSDSATAQGPVAALNSYLSTVCWGQFDQSGRWKWLSESPSLLPPSPGASSFSSNFGRDSAFTARTLGHPFQTLFSNYLQLLEWPGQPNAVFSVPGEDGRHYHRVLPAFFKLLAGLYKQGRRFAIIFRTFGKDLTSLLETTHIALQGQHPQFSALKEVVFPVDLQPGKIRCTSKKVTVTRGKESVSNYPDTRGIYNYFSAMEGLGGFQDHFVWWNQNSFSSQGGKPLWVDPHDPEVQHICFDDNIRLQDEESIIHPQVFMGQEGREYRTVPTSELYGICLVQNDLLQAIANPDYFLMAVSQCEDRYDQYLSQAQADNC
;
A
#
# COMPACT_ATOMS: atom_id res chain seq x y z
N MET A 1 -44.30 -12.69 -45.86
CA MET A 1 -44.46 -13.96 -45.13
C MET A 1 -43.05 -14.42 -44.82
N GLU A 2 -42.53 -14.59 -43.61
CA GLU A 2 -42.86 -14.39 -42.20
C GLU A 2 -41.46 -14.52 -41.53
N ALA A 3 -40.96 -13.55 -40.76
CA ALA A 3 -41.12 -13.39 -39.31
C ALA A 3 -40.37 -14.42 -38.42
N GLY A 4 -39.54 -13.88 -37.51
CA GLY A 4 -39.15 -14.46 -36.20
C GLY A 4 -37.73 -15.05 -36.13
N THR A 5 -36.88 -14.84 -35.10
CA THR A 5 -36.99 -14.14 -33.81
C THR A 5 -35.59 -14.06 -33.17
N GLU A 6 -35.34 -13.01 -32.40
CA GLU A 6 -34.19 -12.80 -31.49
C GLU A 6 -34.24 -13.66 -30.20
N LYS A 7 -33.10 -13.62 -29.47
CA LYS A 7 -32.81 -14.01 -28.05
C LYS A 7 -32.23 -15.43 -27.91
N ASP A 8 -31.17 -15.67 -27.11
CA ASP A 8 -30.95 -15.18 -25.76
C ASP A 8 -29.47 -15.25 -25.30
N GLY A 9 -29.18 -14.54 -24.21
CA GLY A 9 -27.86 -14.15 -23.73
C GLY A 9 -26.89 -15.26 -23.28
N ASN A 10 -25.61 -15.01 -23.57
CA ASN A 10 -24.48 -15.82 -23.13
C ASN A 10 -24.24 -15.59 -21.63
N ARG A 11 -24.66 -16.56 -20.82
CA ARG A 11 -24.45 -16.58 -19.36
C ARG A 11 -23.06 -17.15 -19.10
N GLU A 12 -22.04 -16.29 -18.99
CA GLU A 12 -20.72 -16.71 -18.54
C GLU A 12 -20.79 -17.13 -17.06
N THR A 13 -20.87 -18.44 -16.84
CA THR A 13 -20.62 -19.04 -15.52
C THR A 13 -19.12 -18.96 -15.22
N LEU A 14 -18.73 -17.97 -14.42
CA LEU A 14 -17.43 -17.94 -13.75
C LEU A 14 -17.39 -19.08 -12.73
N LEU A 15 -16.73 -20.19 -13.10
CA LEU A 15 -16.51 -21.32 -12.21
C LEU A 15 -15.33 -21.01 -11.25
N PRO A 16 -15.46 -21.32 -9.95
CA PRO A 16 -14.34 -21.18 -9.02
C PRO A 16 -13.17 -22.09 -9.42
N ARG A 17 -11.93 -21.64 -9.19
CA ARG A 17 -10.76 -22.51 -9.33
C ARG A 17 -10.85 -23.66 -8.32
N LYS A 18 -10.72 -24.91 -8.79
CA LYS A 18 -10.66 -26.10 -7.91
C LYS A 18 -9.49 -25.97 -6.93
N ARG A 19 -9.78 -26.06 -5.62
CA ARG A 19 -8.76 -26.26 -4.59
C ARG A 19 -8.02 -27.58 -4.85
N ILE A 20 -6.69 -27.54 -4.86
CA ILE A 20 -5.86 -28.72 -4.67
C ILE A 20 -5.92 -29.06 -3.17
N PRO A 21 -6.28 -30.29 -2.76
CA PRO A 21 -6.35 -30.63 -1.35
C PRO A 21 -4.93 -30.70 -0.77
N SER A 22 -4.70 -29.99 0.33
CA SER A 22 -3.50 -30.17 1.16
C SER A 22 -3.58 -31.53 1.87
N PRO A 23 -2.45 -32.25 2.04
CA PRO A 23 -2.44 -33.55 2.69
C PRO A 23 -2.72 -33.42 4.20
N SER A 24 -3.56 -34.32 4.69
CA SER A 24 -3.92 -34.50 6.10
C SER A 24 -2.71 -34.90 6.96
N GLY A 25 -2.50 -34.22 8.08
CA GLY A 25 -1.45 -34.57 9.05
C GLY A 25 -1.70 -34.01 10.45
N CYS A 26 -2.06 -34.92 11.36
CA CYS A 26 -2.00 -34.97 12.83
C CYS A 26 -2.10 -33.72 13.72
N SER A 27 -3.05 -33.85 14.64
CA SER A 27 -3.24 -33.18 15.92
C SER A 27 -2.02 -33.16 16.84
N HIS A 28 -1.62 -31.98 17.29
CA HIS A 28 -1.32 -31.68 18.70
C HIS A 28 -1.54 -30.19 18.93
N SER A 29 -2.46 -29.88 19.84
CA SER A 29 -2.94 -28.55 20.18
C SER A 29 -2.19 -28.01 21.40
N GLU A 30 -1.45 -26.92 21.22
CA GLU A 30 -1.16 -25.95 22.29
C GLU A 30 -1.69 -24.58 21.84
N GLU A 31 -2.60 -24.01 22.62
CA GLU A 31 -3.24 -22.72 22.36
C GLU A 31 -2.25 -21.55 22.49
N PRO A 32 -2.12 -20.66 21.49
CA PRO A 32 -1.53 -19.35 21.69
C PRO A 32 -2.58 -18.38 22.27
N ARG A 33 -2.15 -17.63 23.29
CA ARG A 33 -2.93 -16.65 24.03
C ARG A 33 -3.53 -15.56 23.13
N LYS A 34 -4.78 -15.19 23.42
CA LYS A 34 -5.56 -14.14 22.75
C LYS A 34 -4.85 -12.76 22.81
N PRO A 35 -4.73 -12.02 21.70
CA PRO A 35 -4.49 -10.58 21.76
C PRO A 35 -5.78 -9.85 22.15
N LEU A 36 -5.68 -8.94 23.11
CA LEU A 36 -6.76 -8.08 23.56
C LEU A 36 -6.90 -6.91 22.57
N CYS A 37 -7.76 -7.04 21.55
CA CYS A 37 -8.15 -5.91 20.69
C CYS A 37 -9.67 -5.72 20.75
N SER A 38 -10.11 -4.72 21.50
CA SER A 38 -11.47 -4.16 21.40
C SER A 38 -11.45 -3.04 20.37
N HIS A 39 -11.91 -3.29 19.15
CA HIS A 39 -12.22 -2.25 18.18
C HIS A 39 -13.74 -2.03 18.15
N SER A 40 -14.18 -0.87 18.62
CA SER A 40 -15.52 -0.36 18.38
C SER A 40 -15.64 0.03 16.91
N GLY A 41 -16.64 -0.53 16.22
CA GLY A 41 -16.96 -0.22 14.84
C GLY A 41 -17.42 1.24 14.68
N GLY A 42 -16.74 1.97 13.80
CA GLY A 42 -17.19 3.26 13.30
C GLY A 42 -18.22 3.05 12.19
N SER A 43 -19.48 3.32 12.50
CA SER A 43 -20.58 3.37 11.52
C SER A 43 -20.47 4.63 10.67
N LEU A 44 -20.64 4.50 9.35
CA LEU A 44 -20.80 5.60 8.41
C LEU A 44 -22.07 6.40 8.77
N ILE A 45 -21.91 7.66 9.20
CA ILE A 45 -23.02 8.61 9.30
C ILE A 45 -23.05 9.48 8.04
N ALA A 46 -24.22 9.50 7.41
CA ALA A 46 -24.57 10.27 6.24
C ALA A 46 -24.44 11.79 6.49
N LEU A 47 -23.79 12.50 5.57
CA LEU A 47 -23.67 13.95 5.56
C LEU A 47 -24.95 14.59 4.98
N GLY A 48 -25.79 15.13 5.85
CA GLY A 48 -26.83 16.11 5.52
C GLY A 48 -26.35 17.50 5.90
N ALA A 49 -26.30 18.41 4.92
CA ALA A 49 -25.85 19.78 5.06
C ALA A 49 -26.74 20.61 6.01
N LYS A 50 -26.12 21.28 6.99
CA LYS A 50 -26.56 22.57 7.51
C LYS A 50 -25.36 23.43 7.88
N SER A 51 -25.35 24.62 7.31
CA SER A 51 -24.40 25.72 7.50
C SER A 51 -24.53 26.38 8.87
N GLN A 52 -23.41 26.56 9.56
CA GLN A 52 -23.23 27.66 10.51
C GLN A 52 -21.73 27.95 10.69
N GLU A 53 -21.34 29.18 10.37
CA GLU A 53 -20.06 29.80 10.69
C GLU A 53 -19.93 29.93 12.22
N ASP A 54 -18.83 29.49 12.82
CA ASP A 54 -17.87 30.36 13.52
C ASP A 54 -16.81 29.59 14.33
N SER A 55 -15.65 30.23 14.41
CA SER A 55 -14.53 30.05 15.35
C SER A 55 -13.51 28.93 15.10
N SER A 56 -12.37 29.42 14.62
CA SER A 56 -11.01 28.88 14.71
C SER A 56 -10.67 28.17 16.02
N GLY A 57 -10.15 26.95 15.87
CA GLY A 57 -9.50 26.20 16.95
C GLY A 57 -9.06 24.84 16.42
N SER A 58 -7.98 24.79 15.65
CA SER A 58 -7.31 23.52 15.37
C SER A 58 -6.93 22.87 16.70
N PRO A 59 -7.25 21.58 16.93
CA PRO A 59 -6.92 20.93 18.19
C PRO A 59 -5.39 20.95 18.39
N GLU A 60 -4.96 21.60 19.48
CA GLU A 60 -3.58 21.54 19.94
C GLU A 60 -3.29 20.11 20.43
N TYR A 61 -2.70 19.31 19.55
CA TYR A 61 -2.02 18.09 19.97
C TYR A 61 -0.69 18.51 20.63
N PRO A 62 -0.32 17.95 21.80
CA PRO A 62 1.01 18.14 22.35
C PRO A 62 2.03 17.81 21.26
N LEU A 63 2.86 18.78 20.89
CA LEU A 63 3.88 18.61 19.86
C LEU A 63 4.98 17.70 20.41
N THR A 64 4.75 16.38 20.37
CA THR A 64 5.79 15.39 20.60
C THR A 64 6.89 15.67 19.58
N ILE A 65 8.06 16.12 20.04
CA ILE A 65 9.19 16.41 19.15
C ILE A 65 9.69 15.07 18.61
N ARG A 66 9.35 14.79 17.35
CA ARG A 66 9.85 13.62 16.64
C ARG A 66 11.27 13.92 16.15
N THR A 67 12.25 13.15 16.60
CA THR A 67 13.68 13.38 16.30
C THR A 67 14.20 12.45 15.20
N LYS A 68 13.68 11.21 15.13
CA LYS A 68 14.07 10.23 14.12
C LYS A 68 13.78 10.74 12.71
N LYS A 69 14.71 10.50 11.79
CA LYS A 69 14.53 10.64 10.35
C LYS A 69 13.62 9.52 9.84
N LEU A 70 12.66 9.88 9.01
CA LEU A 70 11.74 8.93 8.38
C LEU A 70 12.28 8.47 7.02
N ILE A 71 12.36 7.17 6.80
CA ILE A 71 12.60 6.58 5.48
C ILE A 71 11.30 5.90 5.02
N LEU A 72 10.59 6.55 4.11
CA LEU A 72 9.29 6.08 3.63
C LEU A 72 9.48 5.29 2.32
N HIS A 73 9.32 3.97 2.43
CA HIS A 73 9.31 3.04 1.29
C HIS A 73 7.90 2.99 0.74
N MET A 74 7.66 3.68 -0.37
CA MET A 74 6.33 3.79 -0.97
C MET A 74 6.23 2.85 -2.16
N ASP A 75 5.36 1.86 -2.09
CA ASP A 75 4.92 1.18 -3.32
C ASP A 75 4.22 2.17 -4.25
N ILE A 76 4.12 1.79 -5.53
CA ILE A 76 3.58 2.65 -6.59
C ILE A 76 2.11 2.33 -6.88
N ASN A 77 1.81 1.14 -7.40
CA ASN A 77 0.51 0.80 -7.98
C ASN A 77 -0.50 0.46 -6.87
N ASN A 78 -1.71 0.99 -6.93
CA ASN A 78 -2.73 0.95 -5.86
C ASN A 78 -2.28 1.56 -4.50
N THR A 79 -1.10 2.18 -4.47
CA THR A 79 -0.58 2.91 -3.30
C THR A 79 -0.67 4.41 -3.55
N ILE A 80 0.04 4.91 -4.57
CA ILE A 80 0.03 6.34 -4.96
C ILE A 80 -0.38 6.57 -6.42
N LEU A 81 -0.37 5.52 -7.25
CA LEU A 81 -0.98 5.51 -8.59
C LEU A 81 -2.21 4.61 -8.57
N VAL A 82 -3.29 5.04 -9.22
CA VAL A 82 -4.46 4.19 -9.49
C VAL A 82 -4.43 3.80 -10.96
N SER A 83 -3.41 3.05 -11.33
CA SER A 83 -3.18 2.50 -12.68
C SER A 83 -2.00 1.54 -12.60
N ASP A 84 -1.86 0.64 -13.57
CA ASP A 84 -0.72 -0.27 -13.69
C ASP A 84 -0.36 -0.51 -15.15
N SER A 85 0.80 0.01 -15.58
CA SER A 85 1.28 -0.18 -16.95
C SER A 85 1.83 -1.58 -17.22
N ALA A 86 2.17 -2.35 -16.19
CA ALA A 86 2.62 -3.73 -16.35
C ALA A 86 1.45 -4.65 -16.74
N THR A 87 0.24 -4.36 -16.24
CA THR A 87 -1.00 -5.10 -16.56
C THR A 87 -1.95 -4.34 -17.50
N ALA A 88 -1.51 -3.18 -18.02
CA ALA A 88 -2.28 -2.30 -18.91
C ALA A 88 -3.64 -1.87 -18.31
N GLN A 89 -3.68 -1.63 -17.00
CA GLN A 89 -4.86 -1.14 -16.29
C GLN A 89 -4.79 0.39 -16.15
N GLY A 90 -5.79 1.09 -16.66
CA GLY A 90 -6.08 2.47 -16.31
C GLY A 90 -6.85 2.58 -14.99
N PRO A 91 -7.23 3.80 -14.58
CA PRO A 91 -7.88 4.05 -13.29
C PRO A 91 -9.20 3.33 -13.05
N VAL A 92 -10.01 3.14 -14.08
CA VAL A 92 -11.31 2.45 -13.95
C VAL A 92 -11.07 0.98 -13.64
N ALA A 93 -10.14 0.34 -14.37
CA ALA A 93 -9.78 -1.05 -14.17
C ALA A 93 -9.04 -1.28 -12.84
N ALA A 94 -8.10 -0.41 -12.49
CA ALA A 94 -7.30 -0.52 -11.28
C ALA A 94 -8.17 -0.40 -10.01
N LEU A 95 -9.11 0.54 -9.97
CA LEU A 95 -10.02 0.68 -8.83
C LEU A 95 -10.96 -0.53 -8.69
N ASN A 96 -11.49 -1.07 -9.80
CA ASN A 96 -12.26 -2.32 -9.78
C ASN A 96 -11.43 -3.51 -9.26
N SER A 97 -10.22 -3.64 -9.79
CA SER A 97 -9.25 -4.67 -9.40
C SER A 97 -8.96 -4.57 -7.90
N TYR A 98 -8.72 -3.37 -7.37
CA TYR A 98 -8.53 -3.14 -5.94
C TYR A 98 -9.78 -3.54 -5.13
N LEU A 99 -10.97 -3.07 -5.50
CA LEU A 99 -12.21 -3.38 -4.78
C LEU A 99 -12.44 -4.90 -4.67
N SER A 100 -12.11 -5.66 -5.71
CA SER A 100 -12.21 -7.12 -5.69
C SER A 100 -11.35 -7.79 -4.61
N THR A 101 -10.31 -7.12 -4.11
CA THR A 101 -9.42 -7.62 -3.05
C THR A 101 -9.89 -7.30 -1.64
N VAL A 102 -10.70 -6.24 -1.48
CA VAL A 102 -11.17 -5.73 -0.17
C VAL A 102 -12.66 -5.94 0.06
N CYS A 103 -13.36 -6.62 -0.86
CA CYS A 103 -14.74 -7.05 -0.71
C CYS A 103 -14.81 -8.51 -0.26
N TRP A 104 -15.57 -8.78 0.80
CA TRP A 104 -15.54 -10.05 1.53
C TRP A 104 -16.86 -10.81 1.45
N GLY A 105 -16.76 -12.12 1.25
CA GLY A 105 -17.90 -13.02 1.20
C GLY A 105 -17.55 -14.44 1.64
N GLN A 106 -18.56 -15.30 1.54
CA GLN A 106 -18.45 -16.72 1.83
C GLN A 106 -19.43 -17.50 0.96
N PHE A 107 -19.15 -18.79 0.78
CA PHE A 107 -20.09 -19.69 0.12
C PHE A 107 -21.16 -20.17 1.12
N ASP A 108 -22.42 -20.12 0.71
CA ASP A 108 -23.51 -20.76 1.46
C ASP A 108 -23.45 -22.30 1.32
N GLN A 109 -24.32 -23.02 2.03
CA GLN A 109 -24.38 -24.48 1.99
C GLN A 109 -24.71 -25.04 0.59
N SER A 110 -25.27 -24.21 -0.30
CA SER A 110 -25.56 -24.57 -1.70
C SER A 110 -24.41 -24.25 -2.65
N GLY A 111 -23.27 -23.75 -2.14
CA GLY A 111 -22.12 -23.36 -2.94
C GLY A 111 -22.29 -22.03 -3.67
N ARG A 112 -23.22 -21.17 -3.26
CA ARG A 112 -23.41 -19.83 -3.84
C ARG A 112 -22.69 -18.77 -3.01
N TRP A 113 -22.07 -17.81 -3.70
CA TRP A 113 -21.40 -16.68 -3.05
C TRP A 113 -22.41 -15.75 -2.37
N LYS A 114 -22.13 -15.39 -1.12
CA LYS A 114 -22.88 -14.40 -0.34
C LYS A 114 -21.92 -13.36 0.23
N TRP A 115 -22.22 -12.09 -0.02
CA TRP A 115 -21.49 -10.97 0.58
C TRP A 115 -21.72 -10.91 2.09
N LEU A 116 -20.64 -10.66 2.84
CA LEU A 116 -20.68 -10.45 4.28
C LEU A 116 -20.96 -8.97 4.62
N SER A 117 -20.54 -8.07 3.74
CA SER A 117 -20.68 -6.62 3.85
C SER A 117 -20.66 -6.00 2.45
N GLU A 118 -21.42 -4.92 2.26
CA GLU A 118 -21.31 -4.03 1.08
C GLU A 118 -20.31 -2.89 1.31
N SER A 119 -19.75 -2.79 2.52
CA SER A 119 -18.63 -1.90 2.84
C SER A 119 -17.31 -2.68 2.80
N PRO A 120 -16.35 -2.28 1.95
CA PRO A 120 -15.03 -2.91 1.91
C PRO A 120 -14.27 -2.74 3.22
N SER A 121 -13.30 -3.62 3.44
CA SER A 121 -12.36 -3.54 4.56
C SER A 121 -11.02 -4.14 4.17
N LEU A 122 -9.91 -3.61 4.73
CA LEU A 122 -8.58 -4.18 4.48
C LEU A 122 -8.42 -5.59 5.04
N LEU A 123 -9.05 -5.86 6.19
CA LEU A 123 -9.03 -7.13 6.89
C LEU A 123 -10.37 -7.85 6.76
N PRO A 124 -10.39 -9.19 6.83
CA PRO A 124 -11.62 -9.95 6.83
C PRO A 124 -12.53 -9.54 8.00
N PRO A 125 -13.83 -9.30 7.77
CA PRO A 125 -14.75 -8.83 8.83
C PRO A 125 -15.08 -9.92 9.85
N SER A 126 -14.85 -11.20 9.53
CA SER A 126 -15.09 -12.32 10.43
C SER A 126 -14.22 -13.53 10.08
N PRO A 127 -13.99 -14.47 11.02
CA PRO A 127 -13.38 -15.76 10.70
C PRO A 127 -14.15 -16.48 9.58
N GLY A 128 -13.42 -17.13 8.67
CA GLY A 128 -14.00 -17.84 7.52
C GLY A 128 -14.41 -16.95 6.35
N ALA A 129 -14.36 -15.62 6.50
CA ALA A 129 -14.48 -14.70 5.38
C ALA A 129 -13.33 -14.92 4.39
N SER A 130 -13.64 -14.81 3.10
CA SER A 130 -12.66 -14.83 2.04
C SER A 130 -12.90 -13.64 1.11
N SER A 131 -11.84 -13.07 0.54
CA SER A 131 -12.01 -11.97 -0.40
C SER A 131 -12.61 -12.52 -1.70
N PHE A 132 -13.25 -11.64 -2.47
CA PHE A 132 -13.70 -12.03 -3.81
C PHE A 132 -12.51 -12.48 -4.66
N SER A 133 -11.40 -11.73 -4.62
CA SER A 133 -10.22 -12.05 -5.42
C SER A 133 -9.55 -13.37 -5.06
N SER A 134 -9.61 -13.82 -3.79
CA SER A 134 -9.04 -15.14 -3.43
C SER A 134 -9.79 -16.31 -4.07
N ASN A 135 -11.07 -16.12 -4.41
CA ASN A 135 -11.92 -17.18 -4.99
C ASN A 135 -12.08 -17.05 -6.50
N PHE A 136 -12.12 -15.83 -7.02
CA PHE A 136 -12.43 -15.53 -8.43
C PHE A 136 -11.28 -14.84 -9.18
N GLY A 137 -10.19 -14.49 -8.49
CA GLY A 137 -9.12 -13.65 -9.03
C GLY A 137 -9.46 -12.16 -8.99
N ARG A 138 -8.43 -11.31 -9.20
CA ARG A 138 -8.67 -9.87 -9.38
C ARG A 138 -9.46 -9.62 -10.65
N ASP A 139 -10.36 -8.63 -10.61
CA ASP A 139 -11.31 -8.37 -11.68
C ASP A 139 -11.35 -6.87 -12.03
N SER A 140 -10.89 -6.54 -13.25
CA SER A 140 -10.85 -5.16 -13.76
C SER A 140 -12.24 -4.60 -14.12
N ALA A 141 -13.28 -5.44 -14.14
CA ALA A 141 -14.65 -5.04 -14.40
C ALA A 141 -15.60 -5.47 -13.26
N PHE A 142 -15.06 -5.63 -12.04
CA PHE A 142 -15.76 -6.17 -10.88
C PHE A 142 -17.18 -5.62 -10.72
N THR A 143 -17.37 -4.30 -10.67
CA THR A 143 -18.67 -3.69 -10.42
C THR A 143 -19.62 -3.71 -11.62
N ALA A 144 -19.12 -4.01 -12.82
CA ALA A 144 -19.95 -4.23 -14.00
C ALA A 144 -20.53 -5.65 -14.06
N ARG A 145 -19.96 -6.60 -13.30
CA ARG A 145 -20.45 -7.98 -13.22
C ARG A 145 -21.57 -8.12 -12.20
N THR A 146 -22.41 -9.13 -12.39
CA THR A 146 -23.58 -9.39 -11.53
C THR A 146 -23.23 -9.50 -10.04
N LEU A 147 -22.12 -10.17 -9.71
CA LEU A 147 -21.72 -10.32 -8.31
C LEU A 147 -21.18 -9.02 -7.70
N GLY A 148 -20.48 -8.18 -8.46
CA GLY A 148 -19.92 -6.92 -7.97
C GLY A 148 -20.87 -5.72 -8.08
N HIS A 149 -22.02 -5.84 -8.75
CA HIS A 149 -23.02 -4.79 -8.90
C HIS A 149 -23.40 -4.06 -7.59
N PRO A 150 -23.53 -4.72 -6.41
CA PRO A 150 -23.80 -4.02 -5.15
C PRO A 150 -22.78 -2.91 -4.82
N PHE A 151 -21.55 -3.01 -5.31
CA PHE A 151 -20.47 -2.04 -5.07
C PHE A 151 -20.38 -0.93 -6.13
N GLN A 152 -21.28 -0.91 -7.13
CA GLN A 152 -21.23 0.05 -8.24
C GLN A 152 -21.34 1.51 -7.78
N THR A 153 -22.21 1.80 -6.82
CA THR A 153 -22.36 3.16 -6.28
C THR A 153 -21.08 3.61 -5.56
N LEU A 154 -20.49 2.73 -4.74
CA LEU A 154 -19.23 2.98 -4.06
C LEU A 154 -18.12 3.27 -5.08
N PHE A 155 -17.97 2.39 -6.08
CA PHE A 155 -17.00 2.56 -7.16
C PHE A 155 -17.16 3.90 -7.87
N SER A 156 -18.39 4.27 -8.24
CA SER A 156 -18.67 5.53 -8.94
C SER A 156 -18.29 6.75 -8.11
N ASN A 157 -18.57 6.72 -6.80
CA ASN A 157 -18.21 7.81 -5.88
C ASN A 157 -16.69 7.97 -5.77
N TYR A 158 -15.94 6.89 -5.61
CA TYR A 158 -14.47 6.95 -5.51
C TYR A 158 -13.81 7.30 -6.85
N LEU A 159 -14.38 6.84 -7.96
CA LEU A 159 -13.91 7.22 -9.29
C LEU A 159 -14.11 8.72 -9.54
N GLN A 160 -15.21 9.31 -9.07
CA GLN A 160 -15.44 10.75 -9.13
C GLN A 160 -14.41 11.54 -8.30
N LEU A 161 -14.02 11.04 -7.12
CA LEU A 161 -12.98 11.68 -6.31
C LEU A 161 -11.58 11.62 -6.96
N LEU A 162 -11.34 10.62 -7.80
CA LEU A 162 -10.11 10.47 -8.59
C LEU A 162 -10.06 11.35 -9.83
N GLU A 163 -11.20 11.87 -10.28
CA GLU A 163 -11.32 12.59 -11.56
C GLU A 163 -10.44 13.85 -11.54
N TRP A 164 -9.67 14.03 -12.62
CA TRP A 164 -8.80 15.19 -12.76
C TRP A 164 -9.65 16.44 -13.00
N PRO A 165 -9.51 17.51 -12.19
CA PRO A 165 -10.31 18.69 -12.36
C PRO A 165 -9.83 19.52 -13.57
N GLY A 166 -10.76 19.85 -14.46
CA GLY A 166 -10.51 20.75 -15.58
C GLY A 166 -9.90 20.05 -16.79
N GLN A 167 -9.07 20.79 -17.54
CA GLN A 167 -8.51 20.27 -18.79
C GLN A 167 -7.43 19.21 -18.52
N PRO A 168 -7.37 18.14 -19.33
CA PRO A 168 -6.32 17.14 -19.26
C PRO A 168 -4.93 17.75 -19.21
N ASN A 169 -4.10 17.24 -18.29
CA ASN A 169 -2.69 17.61 -18.18
C ASN A 169 -1.83 16.38 -18.48
N ALA A 170 -0.92 16.48 -19.46
CA ALA A 170 -0.12 15.34 -19.91
C ALA A 170 0.78 14.74 -18.80
N VAL A 171 1.21 15.57 -17.85
CA VAL A 171 2.08 15.16 -16.73
C VAL A 171 1.23 14.62 -15.58
N PHE A 172 0.20 15.35 -15.17
CA PHE A 172 -0.50 15.09 -13.91
C PHE A 172 -1.81 14.32 -14.04
N SER A 173 -2.30 14.10 -15.26
CA SER A 173 -3.49 13.30 -15.52
C SER A 173 -3.19 12.10 -16.41
N VAL A 174 -4.03 11.08 -16.32
CA VAL A 174 -4.01 9.87 -17.14
C VAL A 174 -5.42 9.58 -17.64
N PRO A 175 -5.61 9.17 -18.92
CA PRO A 175 -6.92 8.77 -19.41
C PRO A 175 -7.33 7.44 -18.76
N GLY A 176 -8.60 7.33 -18.38
CA GLY A 176 -9.23 6.07 -18.02
C GLY A 176 -9.96 5.42 -19.19
N GLU A 177 -10.38 4.19 -18.96
CA GLU A 177 -11.07 3.35 -19.93
C GLU A 177 -12.42 3.93 -20.37
N ASP A 178 -13.00 4.82 -19.56
CA ASP A 178 -14.26 5.52 -19.83
C ASP A 178 -14.07 6.87 -20.55
N GLY A 179 -12.85 7.18 -21.00
CA GLY A 179 -12.51 8.40 -21.74
C GLY A 179 -12.36 9.65 -20.88
N ARG A 180 -12.60 9.57 -19.57
CA ARG A 180 -12.31 10.65 -18.63
C ARG A 180 -10.84 10.65 -18.21
N HIS A 181 -10.40 11.74 -17.60
CA HIS A 181 -9.05 11.88 -17.08
C HIS A 181 -9.06 11.85 -15.56
N TYR A 182 -8.05 11.20 -14.98
CA TYR A 182 -7.90 11.01 -13.55
C TYR A 182 -6.54 11.51 -13.09
N HIS A 183 -6.42 11.79 -11.79
CA HIS A 183 -5.13 12.06 -11.16
C HIS A 183 -4.13 10.94 -11.45
N ARG A 184 -2.99 11.27 -12.05
CA ARG A 184 -1.90 10.32 -12.26
C ARG A 184 -1.35 9.87 -10.91
N VAL A 185 -1.00 10.83 -10.05
CA VAL A 185 -0.52 10.62 -8.68
C VAL A 185 -1.58 11.11 -7.70
N LEU A 186 -1.87 10.32 -6.67
CA LEU A 186 -2.89 10.67 -5.68
C LEU A 186 -2.55 11.99 -4.96
N PRO A 187 -3.52 12.91 -4.81
CA PRO A 187 -3.36 14.15 -4.05
C PRO A 187 -2.82 13.96 -2.63
N ALA A 188 -3.20 12.87 -1.95
CA ALA A 188 -2.73 12.55 -0.60
C ALA A 188 -1.20 12.38 -0.51
N PHE A 189 -0.53 11.92 -1.57
CA PHE A 189 0.92 11.81 -1.59
C PHE A 189 1.59 13.20 -1.62
N PHE A 190 1.07 14.14 -2.41
CA PHE A 190 1.59 15.51 -2.40
C PHE A 190 1.34 16.23 -1.07
N LYS A 191 0.22 15.95 -0.42
CA LYS A 191 -0.06 16.40 0.95
C LYS A 191 0.93 15.85 1.97
N LEU A 192 1.32 14.58 1.86
CA LEU A 192 2.38 13.99 2.69
C LEU A 192 3.69 14.79 2.58
N LEU A 193 4.17 15.05 1.36
CA LEU A 193 5.42 15.80 1.15
C LEU A 193 5.36 17.20 1.77
N ALA A 194 4.29 17.95 1.48
CA ALA A 194 4.10 19.29 2.01
C ALA A 194 3.94 19.29 3.53
N GLY A 195 3.22 18.31 4.08
CA GLY A 195 2.96 18.18 5.52
C GLY A 195 4.23 17.89 6.31
N LEU A 196 5.01 16.88 5.90
CA LEU A 196 6.27 16.54 6.57
C LEU A 196 7.28 17.69 6.51
N TYR A 197 7.35 18.40 5.38
CA TYR A 197 8.20 19.58 5.24
C TYR A 197 7.77 20.71 6.18
N LYS A 198 6.47 21.04 6.22
CA LYS A 198 5.93 22.07 7.13
C LYS A 198 6.12 21.73 8.61
N GLN A 199 6.11 20.44 8.95
CA GLN A 199 6.40 19.96 10.30
C GLN A 199 7.91 19.98 10.63
N GLY A 200 8.78 20.37 9.70
CA GLY A 200 10.23 20.37 9.89
C GLY A 200 10.82 18.97 10.04
N ARG A 201 10.14 17.93 9.54
CA ARG A 201 10.61 16.55 9.67
C ARG A 201 11.83 16.31 8.77
N ARG A 202 12.78 15.52 9.26
CA ARG A 202 13.82 14.91 8.43
C ARG A 202 13.23 13.66 7.79
N PHE A 203 13.17 13.59 6.46
CA PHE A 203 12.64 12.41 5.78
C PHE A 203 13.25 12.18 4.40
N ALA A 204 13.13 10.95 3.91
CA ALA A 204 13.42 10.56 2.54
C ALA A 204 12.29 9.65 2.00
N ILE A 205 12.04 9.74 0.70
CA ILE A 205 11.07 8.90 -0.01
C ILE A 205 11.82 7.95 -0.93
N ILE A 206 11.49 6.67 -0.81
CA ILE A 206 12.00 5.61 -1.67
C ILE A 206 10.81 4.96 -2.37
N PHE A 207 10.62 5.25 -3.66
CA PHE A 207 9.65 4.51 -4.45
C PHE A 207 10.14 3.08 -4.69
N ARG A 208 9.27 2.11 -4.47
CA ARG A 208 9.53 0.67 -4.62
C ARG A 208 8.50 0.12 -5.60
N THR A 209 8.91 -0.71 -6.55
CA THR A 209 7.95 -1.36 -7.46
C THR A 209 8.54 -2.58 -8.10
N PHE A 210 7.72 -3.60 -8.34
CA PHE A 210 8.06 -4.69 -9.26
C PHE A 210 7.81 -4.32 -10.73
N GLY A 211 7.01 -3.29 -10.98
CA GLY A 211 6.50 -2.88 -12.28
C GLY A 211 7.41 -1.94 -13.06
N LYS A 212 6.78 -1.10 -13.89
CA LYS A 212 7.44 -0.25 -14.91
C LYS A 212 7.21 1.26 -14.70
N ASP A 213 6.33 1.65 -13.78
CA ASP A 213 5.89 3.04 -13.63
C ASP A 213 6.88 3.96 -12.91
N LEU A 214 8.00 3.42 -12.40
CA LEU A 214 8.96 4.15 -11.58
C LEU A 214 9.51 5.41 -12.25
N THR A 215 9.99 5.33 -13.49
CA THR A 215 10.57 6.49 -14.19
C THR A 215 9.54 7.60 -14.40
N SER A 216 8.34 7.23 -14.86
CA SER A 216 7.25 8.19 -15.09
C SER A 216 6.80 8.89 -13.80
N LEU A 217 6.76 8.14 -12.69
CA LEU A 217 6.43 8.70 -11.38
C LEU A 217 7.53 9.65 -10.86
N LEU A 218 8.82 9.30 -11.02
CA LEU A 218 9.94 10.15 -10.63
C LEU A 218 9.89 11.50 -11.36
N GLU A 219 9.67 11.47 -12.68
CA GLU A 219 9.52 12.67 -13.51
C GLU A 219 8.30 13.50 -13.09
N THR A 220 7.14 12.86 -12.92
CA THR A 220 5.91 13.54 -12.49
C THR A 220 6.09 14.24 -11.14
N THR A 221 6.72 13.56 -10.18
CA THR A 221 6.95 14.09 -8.83
C THR A 221 7.98 15.23 -8.86
N HIS A 222 9.04 15.11 -9.66
CA HIS A 222 10.02 16.17 -9.85
C HIS A 222 9.39 17.45 -10.41
N ILE A 223 8.56 17.33 -11.45
CA ILE A 223 7.85 18.46 -12.05
C ILE A 223 6.86 19.09 -11.03
N ALA A 224 6.18 18.28 -10.22
CA ALA A 224 5.33 18.78 -9.14
C ALA A 224 6.12 19.59 -8.09
N LEU A 225 7.29 19.08 -7.66
CA LEU A 225 8.19 19.74 -6.70
C LEU A 225 8.81 21.03 -7.25
N GLN A 226 8.83 21.24 -8.56
CA GLN A 226 9.16 22.54 -9.16
C GLN A 226 8.01 23.56 -9.10
N GLY A 227 6.89 23.21 -8.46
CA GLY A 227 5.70 24.07 -8.35
C GLY A 227 4.79 24.06 -9.57
N GLN A 228 5.00 23.15 -10.52
CA GLN A 228 4.22 23.10 -11.76
C GLN A 228 2.88 22.36 -11.61
N HIS A 229 2.62 21.70 -10.47
CA HIS A 229 1.32 21.08 -10.24
C HIS A 229 0.26 22.16 -9.94
N PRO A 230 -0.84 22.26 -10.73
CA PRO A 230 -1.79 23.37 -10.62
C PRO A 230 -2.46 23.48 -9.24
N GLN A 231 -2.81 22.36 -8.63
CA GLN A 231 -3.41 22.32 -7.29
C GLN A 231 -2.40 22.28 -6.13
N PHE A 232 -1.10 22.08 -6.41
CA PHE A 232 -0.05 21.86 -5.41
C PHE A 232 1.18 22.72 -5.68
N SER A 233 0.98 23.97 -6.12
CA SER A 233 2.07 24.89 -6.47
C SER A 233 2.99 25.24 -5.29
N ALA A 234 2.49 25.12 -4.05
CA ALA A 234 3.27 25.29 -2.82
C ALA A 234 4.38 24.21 -2.66
N LEU A 235 4.33 23.12 -3.42
CA LEU A 235 5.40 22.11 -3.39
C LEU A 235 6.77 22.66 -3.79
N LYS A 236 6.85 23.80 -4.49
CA LYS A 236 8.12 24.50 -4.76
C LYS A 236 8.89 24.91 -3.51
N GLU A 237 8.20 25.02 -2.37
CA GLU A 237 8.81 25.33 -1.08
C GLU A 237 9.49 24.09 -0.47
N VAL A 238 9.04 22.88 -0.86
CA VAL A 238 9.62 21.63 -0.40
C VAL A 238 10.97 21.43 -1.08
N VAL A 239 12.04 21.89 -0.43
CA VAL A 239 13.42 21.71 -0.91
C VAL A 239 13.81 20.24 -0.74
N PHE A 240 13.60 19.47 -1.79
CA PHE A 240 13.77 18.02 -1.79
C PHE A 240 14.56 17.59 -3.03
N PRO A 241 15.80 17.09 -2.90
CA PRO A 241 16.52 16.59 -4.05
C PRO A 241 15.79 15.37 -4.63
N VAL A 242 15.65 15.31 -5.96
CA VAL A 242 15.01 14.19 -6.64
C VAL A 242 16.03 13.51 -7.53
N ASP A 243 16.33 12.25 -7.21
CA ASP A 243 17.16 11.39 -8.04
C ASP A 243 16.28 10.70 -9.09
N LEU A 244 16.39 11.18 -10.33
CA LEU A 244 15.66 10.66 -11.47
C LEU A 244 16.25 9.33 -12.00
N GLN A 245 17.42 8.89 -11.52
CA GLN A 245 18.03 7.65 -11.96
C GLN A 245 17.44 6.45 -11.19
N PRO A 246 16.66 5.57 -11.85
CA PRO A 246 16.08 4.42 -11.18
C PRO A 246 17.17 3.45 -10.73
N GLY A 247 17.14 3.06 -9.46
CA GLY A 247 17.94 1.95 -8.95
C GLY A 247 17.28 0.60 -9.17
N LYS A 248 17.98 -0.46 -8.80
CA LYS A 248 17.48 -1.85 -8.85
C LYS A 248 17.84 -2.57 -7.57
N ILE A 249 16.90 -3.37 -7.07
CA ILE A 249 17.17 -4.37 -6.03
C ILE A 249 17.14 -5.74 -6.70
N ARG A 250 18.18 -6.54 -6.49
CA ARG A 250 18.28 -7.90 -7.01
C ARG A 250 18.65 -8.85 -5.89
N CYS A 251 17.81 -9.86 -5.72
CA CYS A 251 17.92 -10.90 -4.71
C CYS A 251 18.44 -12.21 -5.31
N THR A 252 19.17 -12.95 -4.48
CA THR A 252 19.59 -14.34 -4.67
C THR A 252 19.42 -15.06 -3.32
N SER A 253 19.62 -16.37 -3.28
CA SER A 253 19.55 -17.13 -2.03
C SER A 253 20.58 -16.73 -0.96
N LYS A 254 21.65 -16.01 -1.35
CA LYS A 254 22.75 -15.65 -0.44
C LYS A 254 22.87 -14.16 -0.17
N LYS A 255 22.39 -13.32 -1.09
CA LYS A 255 22.57 -11.88 -1.02
C LYS A 255 21.45 -11.13 -1.71
N VAL A 256 21.19 -9.94 -1.18
CA VAL A 256 20.49 -8.85 -1.83
C VAL A 256 21.53 -7.84 -2.29
N THR A 257 21.32 -7.23 -3.46
CA THR A 257 22.18 -6.19 -4.01
C THR A 257 21.33 -5.03 -4.48
N VAL A 258 21.69 -3.83 -4.07
CA VAL A 258 21.08 -2.57 -4.50
C VAL A 258 22.08 -1.87 -5.40
N THR A 259 21.64 -1.49 -6.60
CA THR A 259 22.47 -0.74 -7.56
C THR A 259 21.77 0.52 -8.03
N ARG A 260 22.54 1.60 -8.22
CA ARG A 260 22.09 2.84 -8.85
C ARG A 260 23.27 3.50 -9.53
N GLY A 261 23.19 3.69 -10.85
CA GLY A 261 24.32 4.23 -11.61
C GLY A 261 25.60 3.40 -11.39
N LYS A 262 26.61 4.01 -10.76
CA LYS A 262 27.88 3.37 -10.41
C LYS A 262 27.90 2.80 -8.98
N GLU A 263 26.91 3.13 -8.17
CA GLU A 263 26.79 2.64 -6.80
C GLU A 263 26.29 1.20 -6.79
N SER A 264 26.88 0.38 -5.92
CA SER A 264 26.47 -1.00 -5.69
C SER A 264 26.75 -1.36 -4.24
N VAL A 265 25.69 -1.67 -3.49
CA VAL A 265 25.78 -2.14 -2.09
C VAL A 265 25.08 -3.49 -1.95
N SER A 266 25.52 -4.31 -1.00
CA SER A 266 24.90 -5.60 -0.70
C SER A 266 24.88 -5.85 0.80
N ASN A 267 24.04 -6.77 1.25
CA ASN A 267 24.03 -7.27 2.64
C ASN A 267 25.10 -8.36 2.88
N TYR A 268 26.12 -8.43 2.02
CA TYR A 268 27.24 -9.36 2.14
C TYR A 268 28.50 -8.74 1.50
N PRO A 269 29.68 -8.80 2.13
CA PRO A 269 29.94 -9.37 3.46
C PRO A 269 29.46 -8.48 4.62
N ASP A 270 29.17 -7.20 4.35
CA ASP A 270 28.57 -6.29 5.33
C ASP A 270 27.05 -6.44 5.34
N THR A 271 26.52 -7.05 6.39
CA THR A 271 25.08 -7.29 6.55
C THR A 271 24.27 -6.01 6.71
N ARG A 272 24.89 -4.90 7.11
CA ARG A 272 24.25 -3.60 7.28
C ARG A 272 24.30 -2.72 6.03
N GLY A 273 25.03 -3.12 5.00
CA GLY A 273 25.31 -2.29 3.83
C GLY A 273 24.06 -1.71 3.17
N ILE A 274 22.98 -2.50 3.05
CA ILE A 274 21.72 -2.03 2.46
C ILE A 274 20.94 -1.13 3.42
N TYR A 275 20.88 -1.49 4.70
CA TYR A 275 20.22 -0.67 5.72
C TYR A 275 20.86 0.71 5.77
N ASN A 276 22.18 0.78 5.94
CA ASN A 276 22.95 2.02 5.99
C ASN A 276 22.75 2.85 4.71
N TYR A 277 22.73 2.21 3.53
CA TYR A 277 22.49 2.89 2.26
C TYR A 277 21.12 3.57 2.23
N PHE A 278 20.05 2.87 2.61
CA PHE A 278 18.71 3.47 2.63
C PHE A 278 18.52 4.49 3.77
N SER A 279 19.09 4.26 4.95
CA SER A 279 19.08 5.21 6.07
C SER A 279 19.78 6.53 5.72
N ALA A 280 20.86 6.45 4.93
CA ALA A 280 21.61 7.61 4.48
C ALA A 280 20.91 8.41 3.36
N MET A 281 19.98 7.81 2.60
CA MET A 281 19.32 8.50 1.48
C MET A 281 18.65 9.80 1.91
N GLU A 282 18.80 10.85 1.12
CA GLU A 282 18.12 12.13 1.29
C GLU A 282 17.20 12.40 0.10
N GLY A 283 16.14 13.18 0.31
CA GLY A 283 15.21 13.54 -0.75
C GLY A 283 14.41 12.34 -1.26
N LEU A 284 14.24 12.28 -2.58
CA LEU A 284 13.40 11.32 -3.28
C LEU A 284 14.21 10.51 -4.29
N GLY A 285 14.00 9.20 -4.31
CA GLY A 285 14.43 8.36 -5.43
C GLY A 285 13.60 7.09 -5.49
N GLY A 286 14.01 6.12 -6.30
CA GLY A 286 13.35 4.83 -6.28
C GLY A 286 14.13 3.67 -6.86
N PHE A 287 13.61 2.48 -6.63
CA PHE A 287 14.23 1.22 -7.00
C PHE A 287 13.20 0.23 -7.53
N GLN A 288 13.55 -0.42 -8.64
CA GLN A 288 12.80 -1.56 -9.13
C GLN A 288 13.20 -2.83 -8.37
N ASP A 289 12.23 -3.47 -7.73
CA ASP A 289 12.34 -4.75 -7.03
C ASP A 289 12.48 -5.96 -7.96
N HIS A 290 12.85 -7.10 -7.39
CA HIS A 290 13.21 -8.29 -8.15
C HIS A 290 12.00 -9.21 -8.43
N PHE A 291 11.14 -8.83 -9.38
CA PHE A 291 9.91 -9.58 -9.69
C PHE A 291 10.15 -11.06 -9.99
N VAL A 292 11.20 -11.36 -10.77
CA VAL A 292 11.56 -12.75 -11.12
C VAL A 292 11.85 -13.58 -9.86
N TRP A 293 12.54 -13.01 -8.88
CA TRP A 293 12.80 -13.67 -7.61
C TRP A 293 11.53 -13.87 -6.79
N TRP A 294 10.65 -12.88 -6.74
CA TRP A 294 9.37 -13.00 -6.04
C TRP A 294 8.50 -14.12 -6.62
N ASN A 295 8.40 -14.19 -7.96
CA ASN A 295 7.70 -15.26 -8.66
C ASN A 295 8.31 -16.65 -8.39
N GLN A 296 9.65 -16.77 -8.38
CA GLN A 296 10.35 -18.02 -8.07
C GLN A 296 10.12 -18.51 -6.63
N ASN A 297 9.74 -17.61 -5.72
CA ASN A 297 9.42 -17.91 -4.32
C ASN A 297 7.90 -17.86 -4.07
N SER A 298 7.11 -18.24 -5.09
CA SER A 298 5.67 -18.43 -5.02
C SER A 298 4.89 -17.19 -4.57
N PHE A 299 5.40 -15.99 -4.87
CA PHE A 299 4.81 -14.71 -4.46
C PHE A 299 4.67 -14.53 -2.94
N SER A 300 5.40 -15.29 -2.14
CA SER A 300 5.40 -15.20 -0.67
C SER A 300 6.33 -14.10 -0.15
N SER A 301 6.24 -13.81 1.15
CA SER A 301 7.14 -12.88 1.84
C SER A 301 8.62 -13.26 1.69
N GLN A 302 8.97 -14.54 1.51
CA GLN A 302 10.36 -14.98 1.32
C GLN A 302 10.98 -14.47 0.01
N GLY A 303 10.14 -14.25 -1.01
CA GLY A 303 10.55 -13.63 -2.27
C GLY A 303 10.30 -12.13 -2.33
N GLY A 304 9.68 -11.57 -1.28
CA GLY A 304 9.14 -10.22 -1.25
C GLY A 304 10.19 -9.12 -1.30
N LYS A 305 9.73 -7.88 -1.23
CA LYS A 305 10.59 -6.69 -1.15
C LYS A 305 11.38 -6.75 0.16
N PRO A 306 12.71 -6.83 0.13
CA PRO A 306 13.50 -6.89 1.36
C PRO A 306 13.41 -5.56 2.11
N LEU A 307 13.23 -5.64 3.42
CA LEU A 307 13.20 -4.50 4.33
C LEU A 307 13.92 -4.85 5.62
N TRP A 308 14.88 -4.01 6.02
CA TRP A 308 15.55 -4.12 7.31
C TRP A 308 15.07 -3.01 8.23
N VAL A 309 14.80 -3.36 9.48
CA VAL A 309 14.50 -2.46 10.59
C VAL A 309 15.53 -2.67 11.68
N ASP A 310 16.05 -1.59 12.25
CA ASP A 310 16.93 -1.65 13.41
C ASP A 310 16.27 -0.95 14.60
N PRO A 311 15.75 -1.70 15.58
CA PRO A 311 15.18 -1.13 16.81
C PRO A 311 16.21 -0.38 17.67
N HIS A 312 17.51 -0.56 17.42
CA HIS A 312 18.58 0.06 18.19
C HIS A 312 19.14 1.32 17.53
N ASP A 313 18.69 1.66 16.31
CA ASP A 313 19.06 2.92 15.65
C ASP A 313 18.22 4.07 16.24
N PRO A 314 18.83 5.02 16.99
CA PRO A 314 18.09 6.11 17.61
C PRO A 314 17.73 7.22 16.61
N GLU A 315 18.31 7.20 15.40
CA GLU A 315 18.24 8.28 14.42
C GLU A 315 17.24 8.02 13.30
N VAL A 316 16.85 6.76 13.03
CA VAL A 316 16.10 6.42 11.81
C VAL A 316 14.92 5.49 12.10
N GLN A 317 13.78 5.76 11.46
CA GLN A 317 12.64 4.84 11.37
C GLN A 317 12.27 4.59 9.90
N HIS A 318 12.14 3.32 9.54
CA HIS A 318 11.66 2.91 8.22
C HIS A 318 10.16 2.59 8.29
N ILE A 319 9.39 3.08 7.32
CA ILE A 319 7.97 2.76 7.15
C ILE A 319 7.73 2.37 5.69
N CYS A 320 7.10 1.23 5.45
CA CYS A 320 6.79 0.73 4.12
C CYS A 320 5.28 0.69 3.87
N PHE A 321 4.83 1.32 2.80
CA PHE A 321 3.45 1.33 2.33
C PHE A 321 3.32 0.45 1.09
N ASP A 322 2.37 -0.49 1.12
CA ASP A 322 2.06 -1.36 -0.02
C ASP A 322 0.64 -1.93 0.11
N ASP A 323 -0.13 -2.00 -0.98
CA ASP A 323 -1.48 -2.55 -0.96
C ASP A 323 -1.51 -4.07 -0.72
N ASN A 324 -0.37 -4.77 -0.87
CA ASN A 324 -0.21 -6.22 -0.71
C ASN A 324 0.51 -6.64 0.58
N ILE A 325 0.67 -5.74 1.55
CA ILE A 325 1.03 -6.15 2.91
C ILE A 325 -0.15 -6.90 3.54
N ARG A 326 0.09 -8.09 4.10
CA ARG A 326 -0.92 -8.96 4.72
C ARG A 326 -0.43 -9.42 6.08
N LEU A 327 -1.34 -9.72 7.01
CA LEU A 327 -0.96 -10.29 8.32
C LEU A 327 -0.40 -11.71 8.19
N GLN A 328 -0.82 -12.45 7.16
CA GLN A 328 -0.32 -13.78 6.80
C GLN A 328 0.85 -13.65 5.83
N ASP A 329 1.96 -14.31 6.13
CA ASP A 329 3.22 -14.16 5.39
C ASP A 329 3.18 -14.82 4.00
N GLU A 330 2.35 -15.84 3.81
CA GLU A 330 2.23 -16.57 2.56
C GLU A 330 1.77 -15.69 1.40
N GLU A 331 1.07 -14.59 1.73
CA GLU A 331 0.48 -13.66 0.76
C GLU A 331 1.03 -12.23 0.91
N SER A 332 1.94 -12.00 1.87
CA SER A 332 2.53 -10.68 2.12
C SER A 332 3.70 -10.41 1.17
N ILE A 333 3.73 -9.20 0.61
CA ILE A 333 4.71 -8.80 -0.41
C ILE A 333 6.06 -8.34 0.14
N ILE A 334 6.17 -8.12 1.45
CA ILE A 334 7.40 -7.64 2.09
C ILE A 334 8.14 -8.79 2.75
N HIS A 335 9.48 -8.77 2.67
CA HIS A 335 10.36 -9.64 3.43
C HIS A 335 10.97 -8.85 4.61
N PRO A 336 10.29 -8.78 5.77
CA PRO A 336 10.76 -7.97 6.89
C PRO A 336 11.86 -8.68 7.69
N GLN A 337 12.90 -7.92 8.03
CA GLN A 337 14.07 -8.38 8.77
C GLN A 337 14.40 -7.38 9.87
N VAL A 338 14.72 -7.87 11.07
CA VAL A 338 14.99 -7.04 12.25
C VAL A 338 16.40 -7.33 12.77
N PHE A 339 17.22 -6.28 12.92
CA PHE A 339 18.55 -6.39 13.50
C PHE A 339 18.48 -6.72 14.99
N MET A 340 19.44 -7.54 15.45
CA MET A 340 19.55 -8.01 16.83
C MET A 340 20.71 -7.31 17.53
N GLY A 341 20.43 -6.70 18.68
CA GLY A 341 21.43 -6.02 19.52
C GLY A 341 21.93 -4.68 18.95
N GLN A 342 22.62 -3.91 19.82
CA GLN A 342 23.24 -2.64 19.44
C GLN A 342 24.38 -2.88 18.45
N GLU A 343 24.40 -2.10 17.36
CA GLU A 343 25.37 -2.23 16.24
C GLU A 343 25.37 -3.61 15.57
N GLY A 344 24.31 -4.40 15.78
CA GLY A 344 24.19 -5.78 15.36
C GLY A 344 24.42 -5.96 13.86
N ARG A 345 25.30 -6.90 13.53
CA ARG A 345 25.44 -7.45 12.17
C ARG A 345 24.50 -8.64 11.94
N GLU A 346 23.87 -9.14 13.00
CA GLU A 346 22.92 -10.23 12.93
C GLU A 346 21.50 -9.68 12.82
N TYR A 347 20.69 -10.32 12.01
CA TYR A 347 19.27 -10.01 11.87
C TYR A 347 18.48 -11.31 11.75
N ARG A 348 17.20 -11.26 12.09
CA ARG A 348 16.25 -12.34 11.87
C ARG A 348 15.14 -11.88 10.94
N THR A 349 14.64 -12.80 10.11
CA THR A 349 13.35 -12.59 9.45
C THR A 349 12.24 -12.68 10.51
N VAL A 350 11.29 -11.78 10.43
CA VAL A 350 10.15 -11.69 11.36
C VAL A 350 8.84 -11.92 10.61
N PRO A 351 7.76 -12.34 11.26
CA PRO A 351 6.47 -12.37 10.59
C PRO A 351 5.99 -10.94 10.29
N THR A 352 5.24 -10.76 9.21
CA THR A 352 4.69 -9.45 8.82
C THR A 352 3.87 -8.83 9.96
N SER A 353 3.15 -9.68 10.72
CA SER A 353 2.35 -9.27 11.88
C SER A 353 3.17 -8.61 13.00
N GLU A 354 4.47 -8.89 13.13
CA GLU A 354 5.34 -8.25 14.14
C GLU A 354 5.50 -6.75 13.87
N LEU A 355 5.50 -6.33 12.60
CA LEU A 355 5.74 -4.94 12.19
C LEU A 355 4.52 -4.26 11.58
N TYR A 356 3.38 -4.94 11.51
CA TYR A 356 2.14 -4.42 10.92
C TYR A 356 1.60 -3.22 11.72
N GLY A 357 1.37 -2.10 11.05
CA GLY A 357 0.96 -0.83 11.66
C GLY A 357 2.09 -0.09 12.40
N ILE A 358 3.30 -0.66 12.46
CA ILE A 358 4.50 -0.09 13.09
C ILE A 358 5.48 0.40 12.02
N CYS A 359 6.00 -0.53 11.22
CA CYS A 359 6.87 -0.25 10.08
C CYS A 359 6.26 -0.69 8.74
N LEU A 360 5.17 -1.46 8.76
CA LEU A 360 4.50 -1.98 7.57
C LEU A 360 3.04 -1.52 7.54
N VAL A 361 2.66 -0.82 6.48
CA VAL A 361 1.30 -0.28 6.31
C VAL A 361 0.67 -0.89 5.06
N GLN A 362 -0.36 -1.71 5.27
CA GLN A 362 -1.23 -2.10 4.17
C GLN A 362 -2.00 -0.88 3.67
N ASN A 363 -1.81 -0.50 2.41
CA ASN A 363 -2.43 0.70 1.88
C ASN A 363 -3.95 0.54 1.73
N ASP A 364 -4.72 1.42 2.36
CA ASP A 364 -6.12 1.65 2.06
C ASP A 364 -6.25 2.65 0.92
N LEU A 365 -6.43 2.13 -0.30
CA LEU A 365 -6.54 2.96 -1.49
C LEU A 365 -7.78 3.88 -1.42
N LEU A 366 -8.88 3.41 -0.84
CA LEU A 366 -10.08 4.23 -0.72
C LEU A 366 -9.79 5.42 0.21
N GLN A 367 -9.17 5.19 1.37
CA GLN A 367 -8.75 6.30 2.24
C GLN A 367 -7.73 7.22 1.56
N ALA A 368 -6.76 6.68 0.82
CA ALA A 368 -5.79 7.49 0.08
C ALA A 368 -6.43 8.37 -1.02
N ILE A 369 -7.58 7.95 -1.56
CA ILE A 369 -8.38 8.74 -2.52
C ILE A 369 -9.21 9.80 -1.78
N ALA A 370 -9.94 9.42 -0.73
CA ALA A 370 -10.95 10.27 -0.10
C ALA A 370 -10.40 11.21 0.98
N ASN A 371 -9.29 10.86 1.63
CA ASN A 371 -8.69 11.64 2.70
C ASN A 371 -7.31 12.18 2.28
N PRO A 372 -7.20 13.49 2.00
CA PRO A 372 -5.92 14.11 1.62
C PRO A 372 -4.81 13.94 2.66
N ASP A 373 -5.13 13.74 3.94
CA ASP A 373 -4.15 13.62 5.02
C ASP A 373 -3.85 12.16 5.41
N TYR A 374 -4.41 11.18 4.66
CA TYR A 374 -4.30 9.75 4.98
C TYR A 374 -2.87 9.28 5.27
N PHE A 375 -1.90 9.59 4.40
CA PHE A 375 -0.52 9.17 4.61
C PHE A 375 0.14 9.86 5.81
N LEU A 376 -0.17 11.13 6.08
CA LEU A 376 0.34 11.84 7.27
C LEU A 376 -0.18 11.19 8.55
N MET A 377 -1.47 10.86 8.58
CA MET A 377 -2.09 10.16 9.70
C MET A 377 -1.45 8.78 9.90
N ALA A 378 -1.25 8.02 8.81
CA ALA A 378 -0.61 6.71 8.88
C ALA A 378 0.83 6.79 9.40
N VAL A 379 1.63 7.74 8.93
CA VAL A 379 2.99 7.99 9.43
C VAL A 379 2.98 8.30 10.92
N SER A 380 2.12 9.22 11.37
CA SER A 380 2.02 9.58 12.80
C SER A 380 1.67 8.37 13.66
N GLN A 381 0.71 7.54 13.22
CA GLN A 381 0.34 6.33 13.94
C GLN A 381 1.47 5.29 13.98
N CYS A 382 2.25 5.18 12.90
CA CYS A 382 3.43 4.32 12.87
C CYS A 382 4.52 4.80 13.83
N GLU A 383 4.76 6.10 13.93
CA GLU A 383 5.69 6.67 14.93
C GLU A 383 5.23 6.35 16.36
N ASP A 384 3.95 6.57 16.68
CA ASP A 384 3.39 6.27 18.01
C ASP A 384 3.55 4.79 18.39
N ARG A 385 3.23 3.88 17.46
CA ARG A 385 3.36 2.44 17.71
C ARG A 385 4.81 1.97 17.71
N TYR A 386 5.70 2.65 16.99
CA TYR A 386 7.12 2.34 17.01
C TYR A 386 7.74 2.69 18.36
N ASP A 387 7.40 3.84 18.96
CA ASP A 387 7.87 4.19 20.30
C ASP A 387 7.42 3.15 21.36
N GLN A 388 6.20 2.62 21.23
CA GLN A 388 5.70 1.52 22.07
C GLN A 388 6.47 0.21 21.84
N TYR A 389 6.71 -0.15 20.57
CA TYR A 389 7.49 -1.32 20.17
C TYR A 389 8.91 -1.28 20.73
N LEU A 390 9.59 -0.13 20.64
CA LEU A 390 10.93 0.07 21.20
C LEU A 390 10.95 -0.05 22.73
N SER A 391 9.93 0.49 23.40
CA SER A 391 9.81 0.42 24.87
C SER A 391 9.64 -1.03 25.35
N GLN A 392 8.83 -1.83 24.64
CA GLN A 392 8.66 -3.25 24.96
C GLN A 392 9.95 -4.04 24.72
N ALA A 393 10.64 -3.80 23.60
CA ALA A 393 11.90 -4.46 23.30
C ALA A 393 13.02 -4.15 24.32
N GLN A 394 13.00 -2.97 24.93
CA GLN A 394 13.91 -2.63 26.03
C GLN A 394 13.54 -3.36 27.31
N ALA A 395 12.25 -3.48 27.62
CA ALA A 395 11.76 -4.19 28.80
C ALA A 395 12.06 -5.70 28.77
N ASP A 396 11.99 -6.33 27.59
CA ASP A 396 12.28 -7.77 27.44
C ASP A 396 13.79 -8.10 27.51
N ASN A 397 14.66 -7.08 27.43
CA ASN A 397 16.12 -7.19 27.55
C ASN A 397 16.67 -6.81 28.94
N CYS A 398 15.80 -6.42 29.89
CA CYS A 398 16.10 -6.21 31.31
C CYS A 398 15.57 -7.37 32.16
#